data_AF-A0A8B6ET66-F1
#
_entry.id   AF-A0A8B6ET66-F1
#
_cell.length_a   1.000
_cell.length_b   1.000
_cell.length_c   1.000
_cell.angle_alpha   90.00
_cell.angle_beta   90.00
_cell.angle_gamma   90.00
#
_symmetry.space_group_name_H-M   'P 1'
#
loop_
_entity.id
_entity.type
_entity.pdbx_description
1 polymer ?
#
loop_
_entity_poly.entity_id
_entity_poly.type
_entity_poly.pdbx_seq_one_letter_code
_entity_poly.pdbx_strand_id
1 'polypeptide(L)'
;MLSVLKKVDLKHVFVHFEREKITLNIVGMLLIHELEALGVSNSADMMKLRIECIKYGTIKPKKIQGSSGPPKFDIDKSTLENLLDNGFLISDVAKILLVSERTIYRRMA
;
A
#
# COMPACT_ATOMS: atom_id res chain seq x y z
N MET A 1 12.70 -5.32 -1.01
CA MET A 1 12.52 -4.53 -2.26
C MET A 1 12.95 -5.33 -3.49
N LEU A 2 14.23 -5.68 -3.65
CA LEU A 2 14.74 -6.41 -4.82
C LEU A 2 13.97 -7.71 -5.16
N SER A 3 13.61 -8.50 -4.15
CA SER A 3 12.82 -9.74 -4.33
C SER A 3 11.42 -9.47 -4.90
N VAL A 4 10.78 -8.39 -4.46
CA VAL A 4 9.45 -7.97 -4.93
C VAL A 4 9.53 -7.49 -6.36
N LEU A 5 10.49 -6.60 -6.67
CA LEU A 5 10.71 -6.10 -8.02
C LEU A 5 11.01 -7.22 -9.03
N LYS A 6 11.82 -8.22 -8.65
CA LYS A 6 12.05 -9.40 -9.49
C LYS A 6 10.77 -10.18 -9.78
N LYS A 7 9.86 -10.27 -8.81
CA LYS A 7 8.62 -11.06 -8.92
C LYS A 7 7.59 -10.40 -9.83
N VAL A 8 7.60 -9.07 -9.94
CA VAL A 8 6.73 -8.30 -10.84
C VAL A 8 7.43 -7.88 -12.13
N ASP A 9 8.58 -8.47 -12.45
CA ASP A 9 9.40 -8.17 -13.65
C ASP A 9 9.89 -6.71 -13.78
N LEU A 10 10.04 -6.03 -12.63
CA LEU A 10 10.54 -4.65 -12.53
C LEU A 10 11.95 -4.58 -11.93
N LYS A 11 12.80 -5.60 -12.14
CA LYS A 11 14.17 -5.60 -11.60
C LYS A 11 14.98 -4.39 -12.09
N HIS A 12 14.70 -3.90 -13.30
CA HIS A 12 15.44 -2.82 -13.94
C HIS A 12 15.35 -1.48 -13.16
N VAL A 13 14.25 -1.23 -12.45
CA VAL A 13 14.09 0.01 -11.65
C VAL A 13 14.74 -0.05 -10.27
N PHE A 14 15.36 -1.17 -9.89
CA PHE A 14 15.89 -1.36 -8.53
C PHE A 14 16.88 -0.27 -8.11
N VAL A 15 17.74 0.19 -9.04
CA VAL A 15 18.73 1.25 -8.76
C VAL A 15 18.05 2.57 -8.37
N HIS A 16 16.92 2.91 -8.99
CA HIS A 16 16.16 4.11 -8.64
C HIS A 16 15.52 3.97 -7.25
N PHE A 17 14.92 2.82 -6.96
CA PHE A 17 14.31 2.55 -5.66
C PHE A 17 15.37 2.54 -4.54
N GLU A 18 16.56 2.02 -4.80
CA GLU A 18 17.67 2.04 -3.84
C GLU A 18 18.19 3.46 -3.60
N ARG A 19 18.43 4.23 -4.68
CA ARG A 19 18.92 5.62 -4.61
C ARG A 19 17.97 6.52 -3.83
N GLU A 20 16.67 6.43 -4.13
CA GLU A 20 15.63 7.22 -3.48
C GLU A 20 15.14 6.61 -2.14
N LYS A 21 15.81 5.55 -1.65
CA LYS A 21 15.50 4.86 -0.38
C LYS A 21 14.03 4.41 -0.26
N ILE A 22 13.43 4.00 -1.38
CA ILE A 22 12.05 3.52 -1.43
C ILE A 22 11.95 2.15 -0.78
N THR A 23 11.11 2.04 0.24
CA THR A 23 10.82 0.79 0.96
C THR A 23 9.46 0.23 0.54
N LEU A 24 9.19 -1.05 0.84
CA LEU A 24 7.92 -1.70 0.46
C LEU A 24 6.69 -0.93 0.97
N ASN A 25 6.82 -0.33 2.16
CA ASN A 25 5.74 0.42 2.79
C ASN A 25 5.49 1.78 2.13
N ILE A 26 6.52 2.38 1.51
CA ILE A 26 6.43 3.68 0.82
C ILE A 26 5.74 3.52 -0.53
N VAL A 27 5.96 2.40 -1.24
CA VAL A 27 5.43 2.18 -2.60
C VAL A 27 3.90 2.30 -2.68
N GLY A 28 3.19 1.87 -1.64
CA GLY A 28 1.73 1.99 -1.57
C GLY A 28 1.23 3.43 -1.41
N MET A 29 2.10 4.36 -1.01
CA MET A 29 1.79 5.77 -0.76
C MET A 29 2.23 6.69 -1.91
N LEU A 30 3.07 6.20 -2.83
CA LEU A 30 3.53 6.99 -3.98
C LEU A 30 2.40 7.23 -4.96
N LEU A 31 2.28 8.46 -5.42
CA LEU A 31 1.39 8.88 -6.50
C LEU A 31 1.87 8.33 -7.86
N ILE A 32 1.00 8.38 -8.86
CA ILE A 32 1.29 7.86 -10.21
C ILE A 32 2.55 8.50 -10.79
N HIS A 33 2.66 9.83 -10.75
CA HIS A 33 3.81 10.56 -11.30
C HIS A 33 5.11 10.27 -10.53
N GLU A 34 5.03 9.92 -9.25
CA GLU A 34 6.20 9.53 -8.46
C GLU A 34 6.69 8.13 -8.85
N LEU A 35 5.77 7.20 -9.14
CA LEU A 35 6.10 5.88 -9.68
C LEU A 35 6.68 5.97 -11.09
N GLU A 36 6.14 6.87 -11.93
CA GLU A 36 6.71 7.18 -13.25
C GLU A 36 8.14 7.69 -13.14
N ALA A 37 8.42 8.61 -12.22
CA ALA A 37 9.76 9.13 -11.96
C ALA A 37 10.74 8.06 -11.47
N LEU A 38 10.24 7.00 -10.82
CA LEU A 38 11.03 5.81 -10.43
C LEU A 38 11.19 4.79 -11.57
N GLY A 39 10.65 5.06 -12.76
CA GLY A 39 10.76 4.21 -13.93
C GLY A 39 9.64 3.17 -14.10
N VAL A 40 8.58 3.24 -13.29
CA VAL A 40 7.40 2.36 -13.42
C VAL A 40 6.28 3.17 -14.05
N SER A 41 6.20 3.19 -15.38
CA SER A 41 5.25 4.03 -16.12
C SER A 41 3.95 3.34 -16.55
N ASN A 42 3.91 2.00 -16.47
CA ASN A 42 2.71 1.24 -16.82
C ASN A 42 1.78 1.09 -15.61
N SER A 43 0.51 1.47 -15.76
CA SER A 43 -0.48 1.42 -14.67
C SER A 43 -0.75 0.00 -14.15
N ALA A 44 -0.72 -1.02 -15.01
CA ALA A 44 -0.87 -2.41 -14.59
C ALA A 44 0.35 -2.87 -13.78
N ASP A 45 1.56 -2.45 -14.15
CA ASP A 45 2.78 -2.77 -13.40
C ASP A 45 2.87 -1.99 -12.08
N MET A 46 2.43 -0.73 -12.04
CA MET A 46 2.25 0.02 -10.80
C MET A 46 1.30 -0.72 -9.84
N MET A 47 0.16 -1.20 -10.35
CA MET A 47 -0.82 -1.94 -9.55
C MET A 47 -0.24 -3.28 -9.05
N LYS A 48 0.40 -4.06 -9.93
CA LYS A 48 1.07 -5.32 -9.54
C LYS A 48 2.14 -5.08 -8.49
N LEU A 49 2.97 -4.06 -8.67
CA LEU A 49 4.02 -3.69 -7.75
C LEU A 49 3.45 -3.31 -6.39
N ARG A 50 2.38 -2.49 -6.35
CA ARG A 50 1.70 -2.13 -5.10
C ARG A 50 1.16 -3.37 -4.39
N ILE A 51 0.43 -4.23 -5.09
CA ILE A 51 -0.11 -5.48 -4.53
C ILE A 51 1.01 -6.35 -3.93
N GLU A 52 2.13 -6.49 -4.64
CA GLU A 52 3.22 -7.35 -4.19
C GLU A 52 4.01 -6.72 -3.03
N CYS A 53 4.24 -5.40 -3.07
CA CYS A 53 4.80 -4.64 -1.96
C CYS A 53 3.92 -4.73 -0.70
N ILE A 54 2.60 -4.77 -0.85
CA ILE A 54 1.65 -4.95 0.25
C ILE A 54 1.79 -6.34 0.87
N LYS A 55 1.86 -7.42 0.06
CA LYS A 55 1.99 -8.79 0.58
C LYS A 55 3.24 -8.98 1.44
N TYR A 56 4.33 -8.32 1.08
CA TYR A 56 5.62 -8.43 1.76
C TYR A 56 5.93 -7.26 2.71
N GLY A 57 5.11 -6.21 2.67
CA GLY A 57 5.23 -5.02 3.50
C GLY A 57 4.59 -5.24 4.87
N THR A 58 5.11 -4.55 5.87
CA THR A 58 4.62 -4.59 7.26
C THR A 58 3.53 -3.54 7.51
N ILE A 59 2.61 -3.34 6.56
CA ILE A 59 1.45 -2.44 6.76
C ILE A 59 0.36 -3.21 7.52
N LYS A 60 0.67 -3.65 8.74
CA LYS A 60 -0.38 -4.00 9.71
C LYS A 60 -0.73 -2.73 10.47
N PRO A 61 -1.99 -2.26 10.41
CA PRO A 61 -2.45 -1.19 11.28
C PRO A 61 -2.17 -1.57 12.74
N LYS A 62 -1.58 -0.64 13.50
CA LYS A 62 -1.38 -0.87 14.94
C LYS A 62 -2.75 -0.97 15.60
N LYS A 63 -2.99 -2.03 16.37
CA LYS A 63 -4.18 -2.12 17.20
C LYS A 63 -4.04 -1.12 18.34
N ILE A 64 -4.92 -0.14 18.40
CA ILE A 64 -5.00 0.83 19.50
C ILE A 64 -5.77 0.16 20.64
N GLN A 65 -5.18 0.14 21.84
CA GLN A 65 -5.91 -0.28 23.04
C GLN A 65 -6.97 0.78 23.37
N GLY A 66 -8.24 0.43 23.16
CA GLY A 66 -9.38 1.21 23.65
C GLY A 66 -9.89 0.63 24.97
N SER A 67 -10.29 1.50 25.89
CA SER A 67 -10.83 1.11 27.20
C SER A 67 -12.19 0.38 27.13
N SER A 68 -12.91 0.49 26.00
CA SER A 68 -14.13 -0.29 25.71
C SER A 68 -14.52 -0.17 24.22
N GLY A 69 -15.19 -1.19 23.68
CA GLY A 69 -15.70 -1.23 22.30
C GLY A 69 -14.90 -2.09 21.32
N PRO A 70 -15.28 -2.11 20.02
CA PRO A 70 -14.60 -2.91 19.00
C PRO A 70 -13.12 -2.51 18.84
N PRO A 71 -12.24 -3.45 18.42
CA PRO A 71 -10.84 -3.13 18.12
C PRO A 71 -10.72 -1.87 17.25
N LYS A 72 -9.99 -0.87 17.73
CA LYS A 72 -9.61 0.30 16.95
C LYS A 72 -8.26 0.02 16.34
N PHE A 73 -8.15 0.24 15.04
CA PHE A 73 -6.91 0.14 14.30
C PHE A 73 -6.47 1.54 13.92
N ASP A 74 -5.19 1.83 14.12
CA ASP A 74 -4.57 3.06 13.67
C ASP A 74 -4.38 2.98 12.16
N ILE A 75 -5.45 3.28 11.45
CA ILE A 75 -5.48 3.43 10.00
C ILE A 75 -5.57 4.94 9.76
N ASP A 76 -4.50 5.48 9.20
CA ASP A 76 -4.48 6.87 8.80
C ASP A 76 -5.49 7.10 7.67
N LYS A 77 -6.26 8.20 7.77
CA LYS A 77 -7.36 8.47 6.84
C LYS A 77 -6.83 8.81 5.45
N SER A 78 -5.73 9.55 5.37
CA SER A 78 -5.14 9.94 4.09
C SER A 78 -4.60 8.72 3.31
N THR A 79 -4.07 7.72 4.03
CA THR A 79 -3.66 6.44 3.43
C THR A 79 -4.86 5.69 2.85
N LEU A 80 -5.99 5.70 3.55
CA LEU A 80 -7.21 5.05 3.09
C LEU A 80 -7.81 5.75 1.86
N GLU A 81 -7.90 7.08 1.90
CA GLU A 81 -8.38 7.92 0.81
C GLU A 81 -7.49 7.75 -0.42
N ASN A 82 -6.16 7.81 -0.27
CA ASN A 82 -5.21 7.58 -1.36
C ASN A 82 -5.40 6.20 -2.01
N LEU A 83 -5.59 5.13 -1.24
CA LEU A 83 -5.82 3.81 -1.81
C LEU A 83 -7.13 3.76 -2.61
N LEU A 84 -8.20 4.36 -2.11
CA LEU A 84 -9.48 4.40 -2.82
C LEU A 84 -9.40 5.27 -4.09
N ASP A 85 -8.76 6.43 -4.02
CA ASP A 85 -8.55 7.35 -5.15
C ASP A 85 -7.68 6.73 -6.26
N ASN A 86 -6.78 5.82 -5.88
CA ASN A 86 -5.98 5.02 -6.81
C ASN A 86 -6.75 3.82 -7.39
N GLY A 87 -8.06 3.70 -7.14
CA GLY A 87 -8.93 2.69 -7.72
C GLY A 87 -8.93 1.33 -7.02
N PHE A 88 -8.37 1.22 -5.81
CA PHE A 88 -8.46 -0.02 -5.05
C PHE A 88 -9.89 -0.21 -4.52
N LEU A 89 -10.45 -1.40 -4.71
CA LEU A 89 -11.73 -1.76 -4.13
C LEU A 89 -11.61 -1.87 -2.60
N ILE A 90 -12.70 -1.60 -1.87
CA ILE A 90 -12.72 -1.74 -0.40
C ILE A 90 -12.29 -3.15 0.04
N SER A 91 -12.67 -4.18 -0.72
CA SER A 91 -12.27 -5.57 -0.48
C SER A 91 -10.76 -5.78 -0.61
N ASP A 92 -10.11 -5.07 -1.52
CA ASP A 92 -8.65 -5.10 -1.67
C ASP A 92 -7.98 -4.29 -0.57
N VAL A 93 -8.51 -3.11 -0.23
CA VAL A 93 -8.02 -2.29 0.89
C VAL A 93 -8.12 -3.03 2.23
N ALA A 94 -9.20 -3.78 2.46
CA ALA A 94 -9.35 -4.63 3.64
C ALA A 94 -8.27 -5.72 3.71
N LYS A 95 -7.97 -6.38 2.59
CA LYS A 95 -6.86 -7.35 2.49
C LYS A 95 -5.51 -6.66 2.68
N ILE A 96 -5.33 -5.45 2.13
CA ILE A 96 -4.10 -4.65 2.24
C ILE A 96 -3.78 -4.34 3.69
N LEU A 97 -4.78 -3.89 4.45
CA LEU A 97 -4.64 -3.50 5.85
C LEU A 97 -4.84 -4.69 6.80
N LEU A 98 -5.08 -5.90 6.29
CA LEU A 98 -5.36 -7.11 7.08
C LEU A 98 -6.47 -6.89 8.14
N VAL A 99 -7.51 -6.17 7.75
CA VAL A 99 -8.71 -5.90 8.55
C VAL A 99 -9.96 -6.31 7.79
N SER A 100 -11.12 -6.30 8.45
CA SER A 100 -12.40 -6.53 7.76
C SER A 100 -12.82 -5.30 6.95
N GLU A 101 -13.57 -5.49 5.86
CA GLU A 101 -14.19 -4.38 5.11
C GLU A 101 -15.03 -3.48 6.03
N ARG A 102 -15.70 -4.07 7.02
CA ARG A 102 -16.44 -3.33 8.06
C ARG A 102 -15.55 -2.35 8.85
N THR A 103 -14.28 -2.68 9.06
CA THR A 103 -13.31 -1.79 9.71
C THR A 103 -12.99 -0.58 8.82
N ILE A 104 -12.91 -0.81 7.50
CA ILE A 104 -12.72 0.25 6.50
C ILE A 104 -13.93 1.18 6.47
N TYR A 105 -15.15 0.64 6.33
CA TYR A 105 -16.38 1.46 6.33
C TYR A 105 -16.53 2.32 7.58
N ARG A 106 -16.22 1.78 8.77
CA ARG A 106 -16.26 2.53 10.04
C ARG A 106 -15.25 3.68 10.12
N ARG A 107 -14.19 3.64 9.29
CA ARG A 107 -13.15 4.68 9.27
C ARG A 107 -13.47 5.78 8.26
N MET A 108 -14.29 5.48 7.25
CA MET A 108 -14.77 6.43 6.26
C MET A 108 -16.00 7.23 6.74
N ALA A 109 -16.82 6.65 7.62
CA ALA A 109 -17.96 7.32 8.27
C ALA A 109 -17.49 8.34 9.32
#